data_AF-A0ABD1QI96-F1
#
_entry.id   AF-A0ABD1QI96-F1
#
_cell.length_a   1.000
_cell.length_b   1.000
_cell.length_c   1.000
_cell.angle_alpha   90.00
_cell.angle_beta   90.00
_cell.angle_gamma   90.00
#
_symmetry.space_group_name_H-M   'P 1'
#
loop_
_entity.id
_entity.type
_entity.pdbx_description
1 polymer ?
#
loop_
_entity_poly.entity_id
_entity_poly.type
_entity_poly.pdbx_seq_one_letter_code
_entity_poly.pdbx_strand_id
1 'polypeptide(L)'
;MSGIEGIEVHDETRERRSDYENSEDERRRSKIGTLKKKALNASNKFTHSFKKRGKRKIDYRVPSVSIEDVRDAREESAVNDLRQMLLQMDLLPDRHDDYHTFLRFLKARDFNVDKTIQMWEEMLNWRREYGTDTILEDFEFEELEEVLQYYPQGYHGVDREGRPVYIERLGKAHPSKLMRITTIERYLKYHVQEFERALQEKFPACSIASKETDLFNYHNLGCARPGS
;
A
#
# COMPACT_ATOMS: atom_id res chain seq x y z
N MET A 1 39.01 -43.96 -60.79
CA MET A 1 38.60 -43.95 -62.22
C MET A 1 37.60 -45.09 -62.34
N SER A 2 36.36 -44.94 -62.74
CA SER A 2 35.62 -43.91 -63.49
C SER A 2 34.13 -44.19 -63.24
N GLY A 3 33.33 -43.16 -62.96
CA GLY A 3 31.87 -43.26 -62.96
C GLY A 3 31.29 -43.15 -64.39
N ILE A 4 29.97 -43.27 -64.49
CA ILE A 4 29.02 -42.40 -65.24
C ILE A 4 27.66 -43.13 -65.43
N GLU A 5 26.58 -42.43 -64.99
CA GLU A 5 25.19 -42.27 -65.52
C GLU A 5 24.41 -43.50 -66.03
N GLY A 6 23.10 -43.71 -65.82
CA GLY A 6 21.93 -42.84 -65.68
C GLY A 6 20.82 -43.36 -66.66
N ILE A 7 19.52 -43.16 -66.34
CA ILE A 7 18.28 -43.23 -67.19
C ILE A 7 17.14 -44.15 -66.62
N GLU A 8 16.24 -43.51 -65.85
CA GLU A 8 14.80 -43.18 -66.09
C GLU A 8 13.75 -44.06 -66.87
N VAL A 9 12.57 -44.23 -66.21
CA VAL A 9 11.13 -44.21 -66.64
C VAL A 9 10.32 -45.53 -66.92
N HIS A 10 9.20 -45.67 -66.14
CA HIS A 10 7.86 -46.35 -66.28
C HIS A 10 7.73 -47.81 -66.80
N ASP A 11 6.84 -48.69 -66.31
CA ASP A 11 5.38 -48.51 -66.15
C ASP A 11 4.70 -49.51 -65.17
N GLU A 12 3.45 -49.17 -64.82
CA GLU A 12 2.46 -49.64 -63.85
C GLU A 12 2.26 -51.15 -63.53
N THR A 13 1.97 -51.46 -62.26
CA THR A 13 0.81 -52.31 -61.87
C THR A 13 0.32 -51.98 -60.44
N ARG A 14 -0.97 -51.65 -60.32
CA ARG A 14 -1.77 -51.45 -59.10
C ARG A 14 -1.82 -52.70 -58.20
N GLU A 15 -1.75 -52.56 -56.86
CA GLU A 15 -2.90 -52.60 -55.93
C GLU A 15 -2.48 -52.74 -54.43
N ARG A 16 -3.00 -51.83 -53.61
CA ARG A 16 -3.67 -52.09 -52.31
C ARG A 16 -2.87 -52.27 -51.00
N ARG A 17 -2.79 -51.14 -50.26
CA ARG A 17 -3.02 -50.92 -48.79
C ARG A 17 -2.13 -51.64 -47.75
N SER A 18 -1.44 -50.84 -46.93
CA SER A 18 -1.76 -50.69 -45.49
C SER A 18 -0.96 -49.54 -44.85
N ASP A 19 -1.68 -48.54 -44.31
CA ASP A 19 -1.19 -47.45 -43.48
C ASP A 19 -1.01 -47.90 -42.02
N TYR A 20 0.11 -47.59 -41.37
CA TYR A 20 0.15 -47.47 -39.90
C TYR A 20 1.33 -46.61 -39.39
N GLU A 21 1.23 -45.29 -39.55
CA GLU A 21 1.83 -44.33 -38.61
C GLU A 21 0.89 -43.13 -38.45
N ASN A 22 0.06 -43.12 -37.38
CA ASN A 22 -0.39 -41.86 -36.74
C ASN A 22 -1.07 -42.12 -35.37
N SER A 23 -0.29 -42.40 -34.31
CA SER A 23 -0.81 -42.59 -32.94
C SER A 23 -0.72 -41.32 -32.07
N GLU A 24 0.02 -40.29 -32.49
CA GLU A 24 0.31 -39.14 -31.63
C GLU A 24 -0.64 -37.93 -31.84
N ASP A 25 -1.25 -37.78 -33.01
CA ASP A 25 -2.04 -36.59 -33.35
C ASP A 25 -3.51 -36.63 -32.83
N GLU A 26 -4.06 -37.83 -32.58
CA GLU A 26 -5.38 -37.99 -31.94
C GLU A 26 -5.39 -37.62 -30.44
N ARG A 27 -4.29 -37.90 -29.72
CA ARG A 27 -4.17 -37.57 -28.28
C ARG A 27 -4.09 -36.07 -28.04
N ARG A 28 -3.54 -35.29 -28.97
CA ARG A 28 -3.48 -33.81 -28.88
C ARG A 28 -4.84 -33.17 -29.19
N ARG A 29 -5.59 -33.66 -30.20
CA ARG A 29 -6.94 -33.17 -30.52
C ARG A 29 -7.96 -33.42 -29.39
N SER A 30 -7.91 -34.58 -28.74
CA SER A 30 -8.85 -34.92 -27.65
C SER A 30 -8.68 -34.04 -26.40
N LYS A 31 -7.43 -33.70 -26.02
CA LYS A 31 -7.14 -32.82 -24.86
C LYS A 31 -7.58 -31.37 -25.09
N ILE A 32 -7.42 -30.83 -26.30
CA ILE A 32 -7.87 -29.48 -26.69
C ILE A 32 -9.40 -29.37 -26.68
N GLY A 33 -10.11 -30.42 -27.09
CA GLY A 33 -11.58 -30.49 -27.02
C GLY A 33 -12.14 -30.50 -25.59
N THR A 34 -11.47 -31.18 -24.66
CA THR A 34 -11.86 -31.19 -23.23
C THR A 34 -11.59 -29.86 -22.50
N LEU A 35 -10.53 -29.14 -22.87
CA LEU A 35 -10.23 -27.81 -22.31
C LEU A 35 -11.21 -26.74 -22.82
N LYS A 36 -11.60 -26.77 -24.10
CA LYS A 36 -12.64 -25.88 -24.65
C LYS A 36 -14.02 -26.10 -24.02
N LYS A 37 -14.40 -27.36 -23.72
CA LYS A 37 -15.68 -27.66 -23.04
C LYS A 37 -15.71 -27.20 -21.56
N LYS A 38 -14.57 -27.25 -20.84
CA LYS A 38 -14.49 -26.73 -19.46
C LYS A 38 -14.51 -25.19 -19.41
N ALA A 39 -13.91 -24.52 -20.39
CA ALA A 39 -13.96 -23.05 -20.51
C ALA A 39 -15.37 -22.52 -20.87
N LEU A 40 -16.11 -23.20 -21.75
CA LEU A 40 -17.48 -22.82 -22.13
C LEU A 40 -18.50 -23.04 -21.01
N ASN A 41 -18.36 -24.11 -20.21
CA ASN A 41 -19.25 -24.35 -19.06
C ASN A 41 -18.97 -23.44 -17.85
N ALA A 42 -17.76 -22.89 -17.73
CA ALA A 42 -17.47 -21.83 -16.77
C ALA A 42 -18.06 -20.48 -17.21
N SER A 43 -18.02 -20.17 -18.51
CA SER A 43 -18.55 -18.93 -19.10
C SER A 43 -20.10 -18.83 -19.03
N ASN A 44 -20.83 -19.94 -19.21
CA ASN A 44 -22.29 -19.94 -19.16
C ASN A 44 -22.91 -19.83 -17.75
N LYS A 45 -22.11 -19.98 -16.68
CA LYS A 45 -22.59 -19.71 -15.30
C LYS A 45 -22.54 -18.23 -14.93
N PHE A 46 -21.78 -17.42 -15.66
CA PHE A 46 -21.65 -15.99 -15.38
C PHE A 46 -22.61 -15.10 -16.19
N THR A 47 -23.32 -15.64 -17.19
CA THR A 47 -24.13 -14.81 -18.11
C THR A 47 -25.65 -14.85 -17.89
N HIS A 48 -26.17 -15.71 -17.01
CA HIS A 48 -27.61 -15.78 -16.72
C HIS A 48 -28.06 -15.16 -15.39
N SER A 49 -27.13 -14.66 -14.55
CA SER A 49 -27.51 -13.97 -13.29
C SER A 49 -27.60 -12.44 -13.39
N PHE A 50 -27.38 -11.85 -14.58
CA PHE A 50 -27.39 -10.39 -14.77
C PHE A 50 -28.66 -9.84 -15.45
N LYS A 51 -29.73 -10.63 -15.58
CA LYS A 51 -31.02 -10.15 -16.11
C LYS A 51 -32.17 -10.43 -15.15
N LYS A 52 -32.07 -9.88 -13.93
CA LYS A 52 -33.21 -9.54 -13.03
C LYS A 52 -32.67 -9.01 -11.69
N ARG A 53 -32.13 -7.80 -11.71
CA ARG A 53 -32.07 -6.98 -10.49
C ARG A 53 -32.12 -5.54 -10.95
N GLY A 54 -33.26 -4.90 -10.72
CA GLY A 54 -33.52 -3.53 -11.16
C GLY A 54 -32.41 -2.59 -10.74
N LYS A 55 -32.31 -1.46 -11.44
CA LYS A 55 -31.48 -0.30 -11.08
C LYS A 55 -31.69 0.03 -9.59
N ARG A 56 -30.90 -0.58 -8.71
CA ARG A 56 -30.62 0.01 -7.41
C ARG A 56 -29.67 1.12 -7.76
N LYS A 57 -30.15 2.36 -7.71
CA LYS A 57 -29.26 3.49 -7.45
C LYS A 57 -28.44 3.05 -6.25
N ILE A 58 -27.16 2.77 -6.47
CA ILE A 58 -26.20 2.76 -5.37
C ILE A 58 -26.12 4.23 -5.02
N ASP A 59 -26.94 4.65 -4.08
CA ASP A 59 -26.70 5.91 -3.39
C ASP A 59 -25.32 5.73 -2.78
N TYR A 60 -24.32 6.45 -3.30
CA TYR A 60 -23.10 6.78 -2.58
C TYR A 60 -23.47 7.73 -1.43
N ARG A 61 -24.50 7.40 -0.65
CA ARG A 61 -24.70 7.99 0.65
C ARG A 61 -23.68 7.28 1.51
N VAL A 62 -22.44 7.80 1.48
CA VAL A 62 -21.48 7.58 2.55
C VAL A 62 -22.29 7.75 3.82
N PRO A 63 -22.47 6.71 4.65
CA PRO A 63 -23.15 6.88 5.93
C PRO A 63 -22.49 8.06 6.62
N SER A 64 -23.26 9.04 7.09
CA SER A 64 -22.69 10.07 7.95
C SER A 64 -22.21 9.34 9.21
N VAL A 65 -20.93 8.98 9.23
CA VAL A 65 -20.31 8.40 10.41
C VAL A 65 -20.21 9.56 11.40
N SER A 66 -21.05 9.54 12.42
CA SER A 66 -20.88 10.39 13.59
C SER A 66 -19.67 9.85 14.34
N ILE A 67 -18.53 10.51 14.16
CA ILE A 67 -17.33 10.28 14.97
C ILE A 67 -17.57 11.01 16.30
N GLU A 68 -17.53 10.30 17.41
CA GLU A 68 -17.64 10.91 18.74
C GLU A 68 -16.29 11.53 19.10
N ASP A 69 -16.22 12.87 19.06
CA ASP A 69 -15.04 13.64 19.43
C ASP A 69 -15.20 14.16 20.86
N VAL A 70 -14.74 13.38 21.84
CA VAL A 70 -14.77 13.74 23.26
C VAL A 70 -13.49 14.49 23.63
N ARG A 71 -13.61 15.80 23.84
CA ARG A 71 -12.49 16.68 24.20
C ARG A 71 -12.51 17.04 25.69
N ASP A 72 -11.35 16.99 26.34
CA ASP A 72 -11.21 17.56 27.68
C ASP A 72 -11.22 19.09 27.60
N ALA A 73 -12.03 19.74 28.43
CA ALA A 73 -12.22 21.19 28.38
C ALA A 73 -10.91 21.98 28.64
N ARG A 74 -9.99 21.45 29.45
CA ARG A 74 -8.69 22.11 29.70
C ARG A 74 -7.77 21.95 28.50
N GLU A 75 -7.74 20.76 27.90
CA GLU A 75 -6.99 20.53 26.67
C GLU A 75 -7.51 21.40 25.52
N GLU A 76 -8.82 21.55 25.39
CA GLU A 76 -9.44 22.41 24.39
C GLU A 76 -9.10 23.89 24.58
N SER A 77 -9.12 24.40 25.82
CA SER A 77 -8.67 25.75 26.11
C SER A 77 -7.21 25.95 25.70
N ALA A 78 -6.31 25.05 26.11
CA ALA A 78 -4.88 25.17 25.82
C ALA A 78 -4.57 25.10 24.32
N VAL A 79 -5.29 24.25 23.56
CA VAL A 79 -5.15 24.18 22.11
C VAL A 79 -5.61 25.48 21.44
N ASN A 80 -6.74 26.04 21.87
CA ASN A 80 -7.24 27.30 21.32
C ASN A 80 -6.29 28.46 21.61
N ASP A 81 -5.74 28.53 22.81
CA ASP A 81 -4.75 29.56 23.19
C ASP A 81 -3.49 29.45 22.32
N LEU A 82 -2.94 28.25 22.15
CA LEU A 82 -1.79 28.02 21.27
C LEU A 82 -2.10 28.42 19.82
N ARG A 83 -3.27 28.02 19.29
CA ARG A 83 -3.70 28.36 17.93
C ARG A 83 -3.75 29.88 17.72
N GLN A 84 -4.32 30.63 18.67
CA GLN A 84 -4.37 32.09 18.59
C GLN A 84 -2.98 32.73 18.62
N MET A 85 -2.06 32.20 19.45
CA MET A 85 -0.69 32.70 19.49
C MET A 85 0.04 32.45 18.17
N LEU A 86 -0.07 31.24 17.60
CA LEU A 86 0.57 30.91 16.32
C LEU A 86 0.01 31.75 15.16
N LEU A 87 -1.29 32.06 15.17
CA LEU A 87 -1.90 32.99 14.21
C LEU A 87 -1.33 34.41 14.33
N GLN A 88 -1.17 34.92 15.55
CA GLN A 88 -0.62 36.27 15.77
C GLN A 88 0.85 36.37 15.34
N MET A 89 1.59 35.27 15.43
CA MET A 89 3.00 35.21 15.03
C MET A 89 3.22 34.89 13.55
N ASP A 90 2.16 34.70 12.77
CA ASP A 90 2.22 34.24 11.36
C ASP A 90 2.94 32.89 11.20
N LEU A 91 2.75 32.01 12.19
CA LEU A 91 3.35 30.67 12.26
C LEU A 91 2.32 29.55 12.08
N LEU A 92 1.13 29.84 11.55
CA LEU A 92 0.09 28.84 11.35
C LEU A 92 -0.25 28.63 9.87
N PRO A 93 0.41 27.67 9.20
CA PRO A 93 -0.01 27.22 7.87
C PRO A 93 -1.35 26.46 7.94
N ASP A 94 -2.25 26.71 6.98
CA ASP A 94 -3.57 26.07 6.89
C ASP A 94 -3.50 24.53 6.93
N ARG A 95 -2.44 23.94 6.33
CA ARG A 95 -2.21 22.48 6.31
C ARG A 95 -2.07 21.88 7.70
N HIS A 96 -1.63 22.65 8.68
CA HIS A 96 -1.31 22.19 10.04
C HIS A 96 -2.28 22.72 11.10
N ASP A 97 -3.37 23.39 10.68
CA ASP A 97 -4.40 23.91 11.56
C ASP A 97 -5.38 22.80 12.00
N ASP A 98 -4.87 21.88 12.82
CA ASP A 98 -5.60 20.72 13.33
C ASP A 98 -5.49 20.61 14.86
N TYR A 99 -6.63 20.37 15.52
CA TYR A 99 -6.75 20.25 16.97
C TYR A 99 -5.78 19.21 17.56
N HIS A 100 -5.77 18.00 17.00
CA HIS A 100 -4.95 16.91 17.54
C HIS A 100 -3.46 17.14 17.30
N THR A 101 -3.11 17.87 16.24
CA THR A 101 -1.75 18.29 15.97
C THR A 101 -1.26 19.25 17.05
N PHE A 102 -2.00 20.31 17.38
CA PHE A 102 -1.63 21.20 18.49
C PHE A 102 -1.55 20.46 19.83
N LEU A 103 -2.51 19.59 20.11
CA LEU A 103 -2.54 18.83 21.36
C LEU A 103 -1.33 17.90 21.51
N ARG A 104 -0.84 17.28 20.43
CA ARG A 104 0.39 16.47 20.45
C ARG A 104 1.61 17.30 20.83
N PHE A 105 1.74 18.50 20.26
CA PHE A 105 2.84 19.41 20.57
C PHE A 105 2.80 19.90 22.02
N LEU A 106 1.62 20.26 22.51
CA LEU A 106 1.41 20.63 23.91
C LEU A 106 1.77 19.47 24.85
N LYS A 107 1.27 18.26 24.60
CA LYS A 107 1.58 17.07 25.41
C LYS A 107 3.08 16.75 25.41
N ALA A 108 3.75 16.87 24.27
CA ALA A 108 5.18 16.62 24.15
C ALA A 108 6.07 17.59 24.94
N ARG A 109 5.51 18.71 25.42
CA ARG A 109 6.21 19.73 26.21
C ARG A 109 5.52 20.01 27.54
N ASP A 110 4.73 19.07 28.05
CA ASP A 110 4.00 19.18 29.31
C ASP A 110 3.17 20.48 29.41
N PHE A 111 2.54 20.87 28.30
CA PHE A 111 1.78 22.11 28.13
C PHE A 111 2.58 23.40 28.37
N ASN A 112 3.92 23.35 28.29
CA ASN A 112 4.76 24.55 28.30
C ASN A 112 4.67 25.27 26.94
N VAL A 113 3.99 26.40 26.91
CA VAL A 113 3.68 27.14 25.67
C VAL A 113 4.93 27.62 24.95
N ASP A 114 5.89 28.24 25.64
CA ASP A 114 7.11 28.77 25.00
C ASP A 114 7.92 27.67 24.31
N LYS A 115 8.13 26.53 25.00
CA LYS A 115 8.81 25.36 24.42
C LYS A 115 8.00 24.73 23.29
N THR A 116 6.68 24.83 23.35
CA THR A 116 5.79 24.31 22.32
C THR A 116 5.92 25.13 21.04
N ILE A 117 5.92 26.46 21.14
CA ILE A 117 6.12 27.37 20.01
C ILE A 117 7.51 27.15 19.40
N GLN A 118 8.56 27.05 20.23
CA GLN A 118 9.90 26.74 19.73
C GLN A 118 9.92 25.42 18.93
N MET A 119 9.34 24.35 19.48
CA MET A 119 9.26 23.05 18.80
C MET A 119 8.45 23.14 17.50
N TRP A 120 7.41 23.97 17.46
CA TRP A 120 6.59 24.21 16.27
C TRP A 120 7.37 24.91 15.17
N GLU A 121 8.09 25.99 15.49
CA GLU A 121 8.96 26.71 14.54
C GLU A 121 10.06 25.79 13.98
N GLU A 122 10.71 25.01 14.83
CA GLU A 122 11.70 24.01 14.43
C GLU A 122 11.11 22.99 13.44
N MET A 123 9.89 22.52 13.69
CA MET A 123 9.18 21.62 12.78
C MET A 123 8.88 22.29 11.44
N LEU A 124 8.37 23.51 11.41
CA LEU A 124 8.08 24.23 10.16
C LEU A 124 9.34 24.47 9.32
N ASN A 125 10.43 24.87 9.98
CA ASN A 125 11.72 25.06 9.32
C ASN A 125 12.24 23.74 8.73
N TRP A 126 12.19 22.65 9.50
CA TRP A 126 12.60 21.34 9.04
C TRP A 126 11.76 20.87 7.83
N ARG A 127 10.43 21.03 7.86
CA ARG A 127 9.56 20.64 6.75
C ARG A 127 9.91 21.38 5.46
N ARG A 128 10.18 22.69 5.56
CA ARG A 128 10.59 23.53 4.44
C ARG A 128 11.96 23.12 3.88
N GLU A 129 12.95 22.91 4.75
CA GLU A 129 14.29 22.51 4.34
C GLU A 129 14.34 21.11 3.72
N TYR A 130 13.57 20.18 4.30
CA TYR A 130 13.53 18.79 3.83
C TYR A 130 12.63 18.59 2.59
N GLY A 131 11.73 19.54 2.30
CA GLY A 131 10.73 19.40 1.23
C GLY A 131 9.67 18.36 1.58
N THR A 132 9.20 18.34 2.83
CA THR A 132 8.28 17.29 3.31
C THR A 132 6.87 17.45 2.74
N ASP A 133 6.42 18.67 2.49
CA ASP A 133 5.03 18.94 2.07
C ASP A 133 4.69 18.42 0.67
N THR A 134 5.70 18.15 -0.16
CA THR A 134 5.58 17.64 -1.53
C THR A 134 6.21 16.25 -1.70
N ILE A 135 6.58 15.60 -0.60
CA ILE A 135 7.33 14.33 -0.64
C ILE A 135 6.52 13.16 -1.21
N LEU A 136 5.18 13.24 -1.17
CA LEU A 136 4.32 12.21 -1.74
C LEU A 136 4.29 12.29 -3.27
N GLU A 137 4.53 13.47 -3.84
CA GLU A 137 4.59 13.71 -5.27
C GLU A 137 6.01 13.63 -5.83
N ASP A 138 7.00 14.16 -5.10
CA ASP A 138 8.35 14.42 -5.61
C ASP A 138 9.35 13.26 -5.41
N PHE A 139 8.97 12.23 -4.66
CA PHE A 139 9.87 11.14 -4.30
C PHE A 139 9.29 9.76 -4.60
N GLU A 140 10.05 8.97 -5.37
CA GLU A 140 9.75 7.56 -5.61
C GLU A 140 10.87 6.67 -5.05
N PHE A 141 10.46 5.68 -4.25
CA PHE A 141 11.35 4.71 -3.64
C PHE A 141 11.29 3.38 -4.41
N GLU A 142 11.87 3.39 -5.61
CA GLU A 142 11.83 2.27 -6.57
C GLU A 142 12.39 0.97 -5.99
N GLU A 143 13.40 1.06 -5.11
CA GLU A 143 14.05 -0.09 -4.50
C GLU A 143 13.29 -0.72 -3.32
N LEU A 144 12.07 -0.26 -3.03
CA LEU A 144 11.27 -0.71 -1.89
C LEU A 144 11.11 -2.23 -1.84
N GLU A 145 10.74 -2.85 -2.96
CA GLU A 145 10.49 -4.29 -3.00
C GLU A 145 11.73 -5.10 -2.63
N GLU A 146 12.92 -4.65 -3.07
CA GLU A 146 14.20 -5.29 -2.73
C GLU A 146 14.58 -5.04 -1.27
N VAL A 147 14.37 -3.81 -0.77
CA VAL A 147 14.57 -3.46 0.63
C VAL A 147 13.72 -4.36 1.55
N LEU A 148 12.44 -4.58 1.22
CA LEU A 148 11.53 -5.40 2.01
C LEU A 148 11.92 -6.88 2.07
N GLN A 149 12.70 -7.39 1.12
CA GLN A 149 13.24 -8.76 1.20
C GLN A 149 14.27 -8.90 2.34
N TYR A 150 15.03 -7.84 2.59
CA TYR A 150 16.12 -7.83 3.57
C TYR A 150 15.79 -7.09 4.86
N TYR A 151 14.71 -6.32 4.87
CA TYR A 151 14.15 -5.73 6.08
C TYR A 151 12.62 -5.64 5.95
N PRO A 152 11.92 -6.76 6.22
CA PRO A 152 10.47 -6.79 6.09
C PRO A 152 9.83 -5.88 7.14
N GLN A 153 9.14 -4.84 6.66
CA GLN A 153 8.43 -3.86 7.48
C GLN A 153 7.15 -3.39 6.80
N GLY A 154 6.18 -2.88 7.56
CA GLY A 154 4.97 -2.30 7.00
C GLY A 154 3.77 -2.34 7.95
N TYR A 155 2.68 -1.71 7.51
CA TYR A 155 1.41 -1.73 8.22
C TYR A 155 0.63 -3.01 7.93
N HIS A 156 0.01 -3.59 8.95
CA HIS A 156 -0.77 -4.82 8.84
C HIS A 156 -1.99 -4.77 9.76
N GLY A 157 -3.13 -4.35 9.20
CA GLY A 157 -4.40 -4.30 9.92
C GLY A 157 -4.44 -3.22 11.01
N VAL A 158 -5.39 -3.39 11.93
CA VAL A 158 -5.61 -2.49 13.07
C VAL A 158 -5.72 -3.30 14.36
N ASP A 159 -5.42 -2.68 15.50
CA ASP A 159 -5.63 -3.29 16.81
C ASP A 159 -7.11 -3.22 17.26
N ARG A 160 -7.38 -3.59 18.51
CA ARG A 160 -8.75 -3.60 19.06
C ARG A 160 -9.36 -2.20 19.22
N GLU A 161 -8.52 -1.18 19.32
CA GLU A 161 -8.90 0.23 19.43
C GLU A 161 -8.96 0.88 18.03
N GLY A 162 -8.67 0.11 16.96
CA GLY A 162 -8.71 0.59 15.59
C GLY A 162 -7.44 1.29 15.13
N ARG A 163 -6.36 1.27 15.92
CA ARG A 163 -5.08 1.92 15.56
C ARG A 163 -4.33 1.09 14.52
N PRO A 164 -3.70 1.70 13.50
CA PRO A 164 -2.87 0.95 12.54
C PRO A 164 -1.73 0.22 13.24
N VAL A 165 -1.56 -1.06 12.92
CA VAL A 165 -0.44 -1.86 13.46
C VAL A 165 0.71 -1.82 12.47
N TYR A 166 1.86 -1.29 12.90
CA TYR A 166 3.09 -1.30 12.13
C TYR A 166 4.04 -2.39 12.67
N ILE A 167 4.58 -3.22 11.77
CA ILE A 167 5.39 -4.38 12.12
C ILE A 167 6.76 -4.26 11.45
N GLU A 168 7.83 -4.33 12.24
CA GLU A 168 9.20 -4.43 11.76
C GLU A 168 9.84 -5.75 12.19
N ARG A 169 10.43 -6.48 11.24
CA ARG A 169 11.06 -7.78 11.53
C ARG A 169 12.58 -7.64 11.65
N LEU A 170 13.04 -6.99 12.73
CA LEU A 170 14.47 -6.75 12.99
C LEU A 170 15.33 -8.03 12.95
N GLY A 171 14.81 -9.16 13.40
CA GLY A 171 15.53 -10.45 13.34
C GLY A 171 15.76 -10.98 11.92
N LYS A 172 15.12 -10.39 10.91
CA LYS A 172 15.33 -10.67 9.48
C LYS A 172 16.07 -9.53 8.76
N ALA A 173 16.46 -8.48 9.49
CA ALA A 173 17.16 -7.35 8.91
C ALA A 173 18.59 -7.74 8.51
N HIS A 174 19.02 -7.35 7.31
CA HIS A 174 20.38 -7.54 6.82
C HIS A 174 21.03 -6.19 6.45
N PRO A 175 21.57 -5.42 7.42
CA PRO A 175 22.09 -4.07 7.18
C PRO A 175 23.13 -3.98 6.07
N SER A 176 24.08 -4.92 6.01
CA SER A 176 25.11 -4.93 4.97
C SER A 176 24.56 -5.10 3.56
N LYS A 177 23.40 -5.73 3.40
CA LYS A 177 22.72 -5.85 2.10
C LYS A 177 21.90 -4.60 1.80
N LEU A 178 21.19 -4.06 2.79
CA LEU A 178 20.44 -2.80 2.65
C LEU A 178 21.33 -1.66 2.15
N MET A 179 22.54 -1.52 2.71
CA MET A 179 23.52 -0.49 2.32
C MET A 179 24.05 -0.64 0.89
N ARG A 180 23.78 -1.77 0.20
CA ARG A 180 24.12 -1.96 -1.22
C ARG A 180 22.96 -1.62 -2.15
N ILE A 181 21.74 -1.65 -1.63
CA ILE A 181 20.49 -1.47 -2.39
C ILE A 181 20.08 0.01 -2.34
N THR A 182 20.16 0.60 -1.15
CA THR A 182 19.74 1.98 -0.92
C THR A 182 20.79 2.74 -0.11
N THR A 183 20.62 4.06 -0.05
CA THR A 183 21.42 4.93 0.81
C THR A 183 20.64 5.28 2.08
N ILE A 184 21.35 5.67 3.14
CA ILE A 184 20.73 6.14 4.38
C ILE A 184 19.79 7.32 4.09
N GLU A 185 20.22 8.26 3.25
CA GLU A 185 19.44 9.44 2.88
C GLU A 185 18.13 9.08 2.17
N ARG A 186 18.18 8.20 1.15
CA ARG A 186 16.98 7.75 0.43
C ARG A 186 16.04 6.97 1.35
N TYR A 187 16.59 6.11 2.19
CA TYR A 187 15.81 5.31 3.13
C TYR A 187 15.14 6.17 4.21
N LEU A 188 15.83 7.21 4.70
CA LEU A 188 15.22 8.21 5.60
C LEU A 188 14.09 8.97 4.88
N LYS A 189 14.30 9.36 3.62
CA LYS A 189 13.27 10.04 2.83
C LYS A 189 12.04 9.17 2.61
N TYR A 190 12.24 7.87 2.37
CA TYR A 190 11.17 6.88 2.34
C TYR A 190 10.41 6.78 3.67
N HIS A 191 11.12 6.76 4.81
CA HIS A 191 10.46 6.73 6.12
C HIS A 191 9.62 8.00 6.38
N VAL A 192 10.15 9.18 6.06
CA VAL A 192 9.39 10.43 6.14
C VAL A 192 8.15 10.37 5.23
N GLN A 193 8.30 9.87 4.01
CA GLN A 193 7.20 9.68 3.07
C GLN A 193 6.11 8.74 3.63
N GLU A 194 6.49 7.63 4.24
CA GLU A 194 5.55 6.70 4.86
C GLU A 194 4.85 7.29 6.09
N PHE A 195 5.52 8.17 6.85
CA PHE A 195 4.87 8.93 7.92
C PHE A 195 3.83 9.91 7.37
N GLU A 196 4.14 10.66 6.32
CA GLU A 196 3.18 11.56 5.68
C GLU A 196 1.99 10.78 5.11
N ARG A 197 2.23 9.65 4.46
CA ARG A 197 1.17 8.75 3.97
C ARG A 197 0.31 8.21 5.11
N ALA A 198 0.92 7.84 6.24
CA ALA A 198 0.18 7.36 7.40
C ALA A 198 -0.72 8.46 7.99
N LEU A 199 -0.21 9.69 8.09
CA LEU A 199 -0.98 10.86 8.56
C LEU A 199 -2.16 11.20 7.64
N GLN A 200 -1.98 11.14 6.32
CA GLN A 200 -3.01 11.54 5.36
C GLN A 200 -4.03 10.45 5.03
N GLU A 201 -3.61 9.18 5.02
CA GLU A 201 -4.44 8.08 4.53
C GLU A 201 -4.82 7.10 5.65
N LYS A 202 -3.82 6.58 6.37
CA LYS A 202 -4.02 5.43 7.28
C LYS A 202 -4.77 5.84 8.55
N PHE A 203 -4.38 6.95 9.18
CA PHE A 203 -5.04 7.41 10.40
C PHE A 203 -6.48 7.87 10.17
N PRO A 204 -6.81 8.69 9.16
CA PRO A 204 -8.21 9.04 8.90
C PRO A 204 -9.07 7.82 8.60
N ALA A 205 -8.56 6.86 7.82
CA ALA A 205 -9.28 5.61 7.55
C ALA A 205 -9.56 4.82 8.84
N CYS A 206 -8.61 4.80 9.77
CA CYS A 206 -8.75 4.12 11.05
C CYS A 206 -9.73 4.81 11.99
N SER A 207 -9.68 6.14 12.12
CA SER A 207 -10.66 6.91 12.92
C SER A 207 -12.09 6.73 12.40
N ILE A 208 -12.28 6.66 11.08
CA ILE A 208 -13.59 6.37 10.48
C ILE A 208 -14.04 4.93 10.83
N ALA A 209 -13.12 3.98 10.82
CA ALA A 209 -13.41 2.58 11.11
C ALA A 209 -13.72 2.34 12.60
N SER A 210 -13.01 2.99 13.52
CA SER A 210 -13.25 2.93 14.97
C SER A 210 -14.43 3.79 15.42
N LYS A 211 -14.80 4.81 14.62
CA LYS A 211 -15.75 5.88 14.97
C LYS A 211 -15.28 6.79 16.12
N GLU A 212 -13.97 6.81 16.36
CA GLU A 212 -13.34 7.58 17.43
C GLU A 212 -12.18 8.42 16.88
N THR A 213 -12.05 9.65 17.37
CA THR A 213 -10.92 10.54 17.05
C THR A 213 -9.75 10.26 17.99
N ASP A 214 -8.97 9.24 17.67
CA ASP A 214 -7.82 8.91 18.50
C ASP A 214 -6.68 9.91 18.33
N LEU A 215 -6.24 10.47 19.46
CA LEU A 215 -4.86 10.95 19.61
C LEU A 215 -3.95 9.74 19.39
N PHE A 216 -3.37 9.63 18.19
CA PHE A 216 -2.26 8.72 17.96
C PHE A 216 -1.09 9.13 18.85
N ASN A 217 -1.07 8.57 20.05
CA ASN A 217 0.06 8.62 20.96
C ASN A 217 1.17 7.79 20.30
N TYR A 218 2.08 8.48 19.61
CA TYR A 218 3.33 7.91 19.09
C TYR A 218 4.19 7.25 20.19
N HIS A 219 3.82 7.42 21.48
CA HIS A 219 4.37 6.66 22.60
C HIS A 219 4.23 5.13 22.49
N ASN A 220 3.34 4.62 21.63
CA ASN A 220 3.12 3.18 21.44
C ASN A 220 3.62 2.61 20.09
N LEU A 221 4.53 3.28 19.39
CA LEU A 221 5.41 2.58 18.43
C LEU A 221 6.46 1.76 19.19
N GLY A 222 5.99 0.90 20.10
CA GLY A 222 6.80 -0.12 20.73
C GLY A 222 7.01 -1.25 19.73
N CYS A 223 8.26 -1.51 19.36
CA CYS A 223 8.66 -2.74 18.70
C CYS A 223 8.08 -3.94 19.49
N ALA A 224 7.02 -4.56 18.97
CA ALA A 224 6.55 -5.83 19.48
C ALA A 224 7.65 -6.87 19.21
N ARG A 225 8.49 -7.13 20.22
CA ARG A 225 9.43 -8.26 20.18
C ARG A 225 8.59 -9.53 20.14
N PRO A 226 8.64 -10.35 19.07
CA PRO A 226 8.02 -11.66 19.10
C PRO A 226 8.73 -12.49 20.18
N GLY A 227 7.93 -13.18 20.99
CA GLY A 227 8.30 -13.78 22.27
C GLY A 227 9.64 -14.53 22.30
N SER A 228 10.33 -14.32 23.42
CA SER A 228 11.31 -15.25 24.00
C SER A 228 10.63 -16.50 24.54
#